data_AF-D8UUU5-F1
#
_entry.id   AF-D8UUU5-F1
#
_cell.length_a   1.000
_cell.length_b   1.000
_cell.length_c   1.000
_cell.angle_alpha   90.00
_cell.angle_beta   90.00
_cell.angle_gamma   90.00
#
_symmetry.space_group_name_H-M   'P 1'
#
loop_
_entity.id
_entity.type
_entity.pdbx_description
1 polymer ?
#
loop_
_entity_poly.entity_id
_entity_poly.type
_entity_poly.pdbx_seq_one_letter_code
_entity_poly.pdbx_strand_id
1 'polypeptide(L)' 'GITAGAHRLWSHRSYKAKFPLQVILIVLNSMAFQNTTLTWARDHRVHHKCSDT' A
#
# COMPACT_ATOMS: atom_id res chain seq x y z
N GLY A 1 -4.65 1.64 -7.22
CA GLY A 1 -4.50 1.63 -5.74
C GLY A 1 -3.21 1.00 -5.25
N ILE A 2 -2.54 0.14 -6.02
CA ILE A 2 -1.32 -0.55 -5.57
C ILE A 2 -0.12 0.40 -5.47
N THR A 3 0.38 0.95 -6.59
CA THR A 3 1.59 1.77 -6.58
C THR A 3 1.45 3.07 -5.77
N ALA A 4 0.41 3.85 -6.05
CA ALA A 4 0.21 5.12 -5.33
C ALA A 4 -0.24 4.88 -3.88
N GLY A 5 -1.09 3.88 -3.64
CA GLY A 5 -1.66 3.59 -2.32
C GLY A 5 -0.80 2.61 -1.52
N ALA A 6 -0.98 1.30 -1.75
CA ALA A 6 -0.33 0.25 -0.95
C ALA A 6 1.17 0.42 -0.85
N HIS A 7 1.84 0.69 -1.97
CA HIS A 7 3.28 0.86 -2.01
C HIS A 7 3.74 2.19 -1.40
N ARG A 8 3.41 3.33 -2.02
CA ARG A 8 4.00 4.61 -1.64
C ARG A 8 3.37 5.24 -0.39
N LEU A 9 2.05 5.14 -0.23
CA LEU A 9 1.34 5.77 0.89
C LEU A 9 1.37 4.90 2.15
N TRP A 10 0.96 3.63 2.05
CA TRP A 10 0.77 2.78 3.24
C TRP A 10 2.03 2.00 3.65
N SER A 11 2.81 1.46 2.71
CA SER A 11 4.06 0.76 3.04
C SER A 11 5.18 1.72 3.38
N HIS A 12 5.49 2.66 2.48
CA HIS A 12 6.66 3.55 2.59
C HIS A 12 6.39 4.91 3.21
N ARG A 13 5.12 5.31 3.37
CA ARG A 13 4.73 6.63 3.89
C ARG A 13 5.45 7.80 3.19
N SER A 14 5.70 7.68 1.89
CA SER A 14 6.47 8.66 1.10
C SER A 14 5.77 10.03 1.00
N TYR A 15 4.47 10.08 1.25
CA TYR A 15 3.67 11.31 1.27
C TYR A 15 2.45 11.16 2.19
N LYS A 16 1.79 12.28 2.50
CA LYS A 16 0.51 12.29 3.26
C LYS A 16 -0.64 12.62 2.31
N ALA A 17 -1.62 11.73 2.24
CA ALA A 17 -2.87 11.94 1.49
C ALA A 17 -3.98 12.44 2.41
N LYS A 18 -4.80 13.39 1.93
CA LYS A 18 -6.06 13.78 2.60
C LYS A 18 -7.10 12.66 2.44
N PHE A 19 -8.10 12.64 3.32
CA PHE A 19 -9.13 11.59 3.39
C PHE A 19 -9.79 11.25 2.03
N PRO A 20 -10.19 12.21 1.17
CA PRO A 20 -10.83 11.87 -0.12
C PRO A 20 -9.92 11.01 -1.02
N LEU A 21 -8.64 11.35 -1.09
CA LEU A 21 -7.66 10.60 -1.87
C LEU A 21 -7.39 9.22 -1.26
N GLN A 22 -7.39 9.09 0.06
CA GLN A 22 -7.25 7.80 0.74
C GLN A 22 -8.40 6.84 0.38
N VAL A 23 -9.64 7.34 0.34
CA VAL A 23 -10.82 6.55 -0.04
C VAL A 23 -10.69 6.06 -1.49
N ILE A 24 -10.38 6.97 -2.42
CA ILE A 24 -10.17 6.61 -3.85
C ILE A 24 -9.09 5.54 -3.97
N LEU A 25 -7.96 5.71 -3.28
CA LEU A 25 -6.84 4.77 -3.36
C LEU A 25 -7.18 3.39 -2.77
N ILE A 26 -8.01 3.32 -1.72
CA ILE A 26 -8.50 2.06 -1.13
C ILE A 26 -9.43 1.35 -2.13
N VAL A 27 -10.39 2.06 -2.73
CA VAL A 27 -11.29 1.47 -3.74
C VAL A 27 -10.49 0.93 -4.93
N LEU A 28 -9.56 1.72 -5.46
CA LEU A 28 -8.66 1.30 -6.54
C LEU A 28 -7.66 0.20 -6.10
N ASN A 29 -7.50 -0.07 -4.81
CA ASN A 29 -6.70 -1.18 -4.31
C ASN A 29 -7.55 -2.44 -4.26
N SER A 30 -8.78 -2.36 -3.77
CA SER A 30 -9.75 -3.46 -3.77
C SER A 30 -10.01 -3.99 -5.18
N MET A 31 -10.12 -3.11 -6.18
CA MET A 31 -10.26 -3.50 -7.60
C MET A 31 -9.04 -4.24 -8.17
N ALA A 32 -7.88 -4.18 -7.51
CA ALA A 32 -6.66 -4.85 -7.97
C ALA A 32 -6.55 -6.29 -7.46
N PHE A 33 -7.41 -6.72 -6.53
CA PHE A 33 -7.46 -8.09 -5.99
C PHE A 33 -6.11 -8.62 -5.45
N GLN A 34 -5.26 -7.74 -4.91
CA GLN A 34 -3.94 -8.10 -4.35
C GLN A 34 -3.94 -8.08 -2.81
N ASN A 35 -4.90 -8.77 -2.19
CA ASN A 35 -5.14 -8.73 -0.74
C ASN A 35 -5.50 -7.33 -0.21
N THR A 36 -5.74 -7.23 1.09
CA THR A 36 -6.02 -5.94 1.74
C THR A 36 -4.78 -5.05 1.73
N THR A 37 -4.97 -3.73 1.70
CA THR A 37 -3.89 -2.73 1.82
C THR A 37 -3.02 -2.95 3.06
N LEU A 38 -3.59 -3.44 4.16
CA LEU A 38 -2.85 -3.74 5.38
C LEU A 38 -1.95 -4.98 5.22
N THR A 39 -2.48 -6.09 4.69
CA THR A 39 -1.71 -7.30 4.43
C THR A 39 -0.59 -7.02 3.44
N TRP A 40 -0.92 -6.38 2.31
CA TRP A 40 0.05 -5.97 1.30
C TRP A 40 1.17 -5.11 1.91
N ALA A 41 0.81 -4.15 2.76
CA ALA A 41 1.81 -3.29 3.38
C ALA A 41 2.71 -4.00 4.40
N ARG A 42 2.19 -5.00 5.11
CA ARG A 42 2.99 -5.85 6.00
C ARG A 42 3.98 -6.67 5.20
N ASP A 43 3.48 -7.40 4.21
CA ASP A 43 4.30 -8.29 3.37
C ASP A 43 5.37 -7.51 2.63
N HIS A 44 5.03 -6.32 2.09
CA HIS A 44 5.97 -5.45 1.41
C HIS A 44 7.10 -4.94 2.33
N ARG A 45 6.80 -4.64 3.59
CA ARG A 45 7.83 -4.24 4.57
C ARG A 45 8.72 -5.41 4.97
N VAL A 46 8.15 -6.61 5.11
CA VAL A 46 8.91 -7.83 5.37
C VAL A 46 9.81 -8.15 4.17
N HIS A 47 9.27 -8.05 2.95
CA HIS A 47 10.02 -8.22 1.71
C HIS A 47 11.24 -7.30 1.66
N HIS A 48 11.09 -6.01 1.95
CA HIS A 48 12.24 -5.10 2.03
C HIS A 48 13.23 -5.45 3.16
N LYS A 49 12.74 -5.88 4.33
CA LYS A 49 13.60 -6.22 5.47
C LYS A 49 14.40 -7.51 5.25
N CYS A 50 13.81 -8.46 4.52
CA CYS A 50 14.35 -9.79 4.26
C CYS A 50 14.83 -9.96 2.81
N SER A 51 14.99 -8.87 2.06
CA SER A 51 15.40 -8.97 0.66
C SER A 51 16.87 -9.39 0.50
N ASP A 52 17.66 -9.24 1.57
CA ASP A 52 19.09 -9.58 1.63
C ASP A 52 19.37 -10.84 2.48
N THR A 53 18.33 -11.62 2.82
CA THR A 53 18.43 -12.93 3.51
C THR A 53 18.04 -14.05 2.58
#